data_AF-A0AAE0G7D9-F1
#
_entry.id   AF-A0AAE0G7D9-F1
#
_cell.length_a   1.000
_cell.length_b   1.000
_cell.length_c   1.000
_cell.angle_alpha   90.00
_cell.angle_beta   90.00
_cell.angle_gamma   90.00
#
_symmetry.space_group_name_H-M   'P 1'
#
loop_
_entity.id
_entity.type
_entity.pdbx_description
1 polymer ?
#
loop_
_entity_poly.entity_id
_entity_poly.type
_entity_poly.pdbx_seq_one_letter_code
_entity_poly.pdbx_strand_id
1 'polypeptide(L)'
;MTKGQAGGLEAGIADGALTDSLAVLGGDAEVDGLLHEMVGTVLTEEESRLLEGAISQTDIPYLMKSALRRPRVCRSHIYAMFVAMYGRREASKALTRGPYEASAVEQEGAQYAQRLALTMVAENMTKVPLQGGSKLFHEKSVWDPFLRDGGELRAAAQKAAPVRCEGGVLTFIHKTVQEHLCAASLRTNLHQILRNLAAPLEDLEGELQPEVELNDGNESARRAEERLLQSEWAQVDLRDEDVVRDFLVDFFLDDLEFLAEVCFVVAWAERRYVGGYKAGGGGGLACDLLLGNVRAPLGGALPNSSGGTLLHAAAADGSHFAVSKLLEMRRRGIMDSELLDGRDEHGRSPLFCAAQWGHAQVVAALLAAGAQRDVRSKLRPEMSDASEGARIIALLRGGSGGAL
;
A
#
# COMPACT_ATOMS: atom_id res chain seq x y z
N MET A 1 -56.79 4.61 -8.10
CA MET A 1 -56.84 5.06 -6.70
C MET A 1 -55.93 4.15 -5.89
N THR A 2 -54.87 4.72 -5.31
CA THR A 2 -54.10 4.33 -4.07
C THR A 2 -53.68 2.86 -3.87
N LYS A 3 -52.48 2.45 -3.42
CA LYS A 3 -51.18 2.96 -2.92
C LYS A 3 -50.30 1.68 -2.92
N GLY A 4 -49.03 1.61 -3.35
CA GLY A 4 -47.85 2.16 -2.69
C GLY A 4 -47.32 1.25 -1.57
N GLN A 5 -46.45 0.27 -1.89
CA GLN A 5 -45.54 -0.38 -0.93
C GLN A 5 -44.19 -0.64 -1.60
N ALA A 6 -43.15 -0.02 -1.04
CA ALA A 6 -41.75 -0.20 -1.36
C ALA A 6 -41.23 -1.45 -0.64
N GLY A 7 -40.59 -2.37 -1.38
CA GLY A 7 -39.83 -3.48 -0.81
C GLY A 7 -38.38 -3.06 -0.64
N GLY A 8 -37.91 -2.97 0.61
CA GLY A 8 -36.50 -2.88 0.93
C GLY A 8 -35.85 -4.25 0.80
N LEU A 9 -34.70 -4.32 0.13
CA LEU A 9 -33.78 -5.43 0.23
C LEU A 9 -33.00 -5.26 1.53
N GLU A 10 -33.30 -6.08 2.54
CA GLU A 10 -32.40 -6.35 3.65
C GLU A 10 -31.33 -7.33 3.16
N ALA A 11 -30.08 -6.86 3.10
CA ALA A 11 -28.91 -7.70 2.92
C ALA A 11 -28.47 -8.20 4.30
N GLY A 12 -28.83 -9.44 4.63
CA GLY A 12 -28.24 -10.16 5.75
C GLY A 12 -26.79 -10.50 5.42
N ILE A 13 -25.84 -9.78 6.03
CA ILE A 13 -24.44 -10.20 6.07
C ILE A 13 -24.30 -11.13 7.27
N ALA A 14 -23.75 -12.31 7.00
CA ALA A 14 -23.77 -13.50 7.83
C ALA A 14 -22.94 -13.38 9.11
N ASP A 15 -23.62 -13.58 10.23
CA ASP A 15 -23.09 -13.81 11.59
C ASP A 15 -22.27 -15.12 11.72
N GLY A 16 -22.31 -15.98 10.69
CA GLY A 16 -21.71 -17.32 10.74
C GLY A 16 -20.23 -17.44 10.33
N ALA A 17 -19.64 -16.43 9.67
CA ALA A 17 -18.26 -16.55 9.17
C ALA A 17 -17.19 -16.28 10.25
N LEU A 18 -17.57 -15.56 11.33
CA LEU A 18 -16.67 -15.15 12.42
C LEU A 18 -16.42 -16.27 13.44
N THR A 19 -17.43 -17.11 13.73
CA THR A 19 -17.31 -18.21 14.69
C THR A 19 -16.48 -19.37 14.14
N ASP A 20 -16.54 -19.64 12.84
CA ASP A 20 -15.82 -20.76 12.23
C ASP A 20 -14.32 -20.48 12.05
N SER A 21 -13.91 -19.21 11.93
CA SER A 21 -12.48 -18.83 11.89
C SER A 21 -11.79 -18.89 13.27
N LEU A 22 -12.56 -18.81 14.38
CA LEU A 22 -12.05 -18.92 15.75
C LEU A 22 -11.78 -20.37 16.18
N ALA A 23 -12.45 -21.35 15.57
CA ALA A 23 -12.32 -22.77 15.96
C ALA A 23 -11.05 -23.46 15.45
N VAL A 24 -10.31 -22.87 14.50
CA VAL A 24 -9.19 -23.53 13.79
C VAL A 24 -7.82 -23.23 14.41
N LEU A 25 -7.72 -22.30 15.36
CA LEU A 25 -6.43 -21.89 15.94
C LEU A 25 -6.45 -22.11 17.44
N GLY A 26 -5.91 -23.24 17.89
CA GLY A 26 -5.74 -23.55 19.31
C GLY A 26 -4.99 -22.42 20.03
N GLY A 27 -5.74 -21.59 20.75
CA GLY A 27 -5.27 -20.43 21.50
C GLY A 27 -5.74 -20.47 22.94
N ASP A 28 -5.02 -19.75 23.79
CA ASP A 28 -5.22 -19.63 25.24
C ASP A 28 -6.68 -19.26 25.58
N ALA A 29 -7.30 -19.95 26.54
CA ALA A 29 -8.70 -19.70 26.95
C ALA A 29 -8.93 -18.24 27.44
N GLU A 30 -7.85 -17.58 27.87
CA GLU A 30 -7.84 -16.17 28.24
C GLU A 30 -7.96 -15.23 27.02
N VAL A 31 -7.32 -15.59 25.89
CA VAL A 31 -7.40 -14.85 24.62
C VAL A 31 -8.79 -14.99 24.02
N ASP A 32 -9.37 -16.18 24.05
CA ASP A 32 -10.74 -16.42 23.56
C ASP A 32 -11.80 -15.63 24.35
N GLY A 33 -11.63 -15.51 25.68
CA GLY A 33 -12.51 -14.70 26.53
C GLY A 33 -12.45 -13.20 26.21
N LEU A 34 -11.26 -12.66 25.96
CA LEU A 34 -11.06 -11.27 25.55
C LEU A 34 -11.56 -11.01 24.14
N LEU A 35 -11.34 -11.94 23.20
CA LEU A 35 -11.88 -11.85 21.85
C LEU A 35 -13.41 -11.82 21.88
N HIS A 36 -14.03 -12.64 22.73
CA HIS A 36 -15.48 -12.62 22.92
C HIS A 36 -15.97 -11.30 23.55
N GLU A 37 -15.23 -10.73 24.51
CA GLU A 37 -15.54 -9.43 25.12
C GLU A 37 -15.34 -8.25 24.13
N MET A 38 -14.38 -8.36 23.21
CA MET A 38 -14.11 -7.35 22.18
C MET A 38 -15.06 -7.46 20.97
N VAL A 39 -15.40 -8.68 20.52
CA VAL A 39 -16.32 -8.92 19.40
C VAL A 39 -17.77 -8.70 19.82
N GLY A 40 -18.14 -8.99 21.08
CA GLY A 40 -19.45 -8.67 21.66
C GLY A 40 -19.76 -7.17 21.82
N THR A 41 -18.90 -6.27 21.32
CA THR A 41 -19.09 -4.81 21.35
C THR A 41 -19.40 -4.19 19.98
N VAL A 42 -19.70 -5.02 18.96
CA VAL A 42 -20.48 -4.52 17.81
C VAL A 42 -21.88 -4.24 18.33
N LEU A 43 -22.18 -2.96 18.59
CA LEU A 43 -23.49 -2.53 19.10
C LEU A 43 -24.61 -3.20 18.31
N THR A 44 -25.46 -3.96 18.99
CA THR A 44 -26.71 -4.45 18.39
C THR A 44 -27.57 -3.25 17.96
N GLU A 45 -28.44 -3.39 16.95
CA GLU A 45 -29.35 -2.30 16.54
C GLU A 45 -30.20 -1.76 17.71
N GLU A 46 -30.47 -2.59 18.71
CA GLU A 46 -31.14 -2.21 19.96
C GLU A 46 -30.26 -1.38 20.90
N GLU A 47 -28.97 -1.70 21.05
CA GLU A 47 -28.01 -0.92 21.85
C GLU A 47 -27.66 0.42 21.18
N SER A 48 -27.63 0.45 19.85
CA SER A 48 -27.49 1.67 19.05
C SER A 48 -28.69 2.61 19.24
N ARG A 49 -29.92 2.07 19.28
CA ARG A 49 -31.16 2.83 19.61
C ARG A 49 -31.22 3.28 21.07
N LEU A 50 -30.65 2.51 22.01
CA LEU A 50 -30.53 2.91 23.42
C LEU A 50 -29.50 4.04 23.61
N LEU A 51 -28.43 4.06 22.82
CA LEU A 51 -27.45 5.17 22.77
C LEU A 51 -28.03 6.45 22.14
N GLU A 52 -28.95 6.36 21.17
CA GLU A 52 -29.69 7.52 20.65
C GLU A 52 -30.49 8.26 21.74
N GLY A 53 -30.87 7.57 22.82
CA GLY A 53 -31.55 8.13 23.98
C GLY A 53 -30.66 8.73 25.08
N ALA A 54 -29.34 8.55 25.01
CA ALA A 54 -28.43 8.86 26.12
C ALA A 54 -27.09 9.48 25.68
N ILE A 55 -27.08 10.31 24.64
CA ILE A 55 -25.90 11.14 24.33
C ILE A 55 -25.81 12.24 25.40
N SER A 56 -24.85 12.11 26.31
CA SER A 56 -24.57 13.17 27.29
C SER A 56 -24.08 14.43 26.56
N GLN A 57 -24.38 15.63 27.09
CA GLN A 57 -23.82 16.90 26.55
C GLN A 57 -22.28 16.90 26.53
N THR A 58 -21.62 16.04 27.31
CA THR A 58 -20.17 15.83 27.30
C THR A 58 -19.65 15.01 26.11
N ASP A 59 -20.52 14.27 25.42
CA ASP A 59 -20.14 13.36 24.33
C ASP A 59 -20.19 14.05 22.95
N ILE A 60 -21.01 15.10 22.83
CA ILE A 60 -21.19 15.88 21.60
C ILE A 60 -19.86 16.43 21.06
N PRO A 61 -18.96 17.04 21.87
CA PRO A 61 -17.68 17.53 21.36
C PRO A 61 -16.76 16.41 20.85
N TYR A 62 -16.81 15.20 21.42
CA TYR A 62 -16.01 14.06 20.97
C TYR A 62 -16.60 13.41 19.73
N LEU A 63 -17.91 13.17 19.68
CA LEU A 63 -18.61 12.69 18.49
C LEU A 63 -18.41 13.66 17.32
N MET A 64 -18.46 14.97 17.57
CA MET A 64 -18.08 15.98 16.58
C MET A 64 -16.60 15.91 16.23
N LYS A 65 -15.67 15.74 17.19
CA LYS A 65 -14.22 15.63 16.88
C LYS A 65 -13.86 14.34 16.14
N SER A 66 -14.60 13.25 16.35
CA SER A 66 -14.46 11.98 15.64
C SER A 66 -15.11 12.03 14.26
N ALA A 67 -16.28 12.65 14.13
CA ALA A 67 -16.95 12.85 12.84
C ALA A 67 -16.26 13.93 11.97
N LEU A 68 -15.62 14.92 12.60
CA LEU A 68 -14.82 15.97 11.96
C LEU A 68 -13.32 15.63 11.93
N ARG A 69 -12.92 14.44 12.38
CA ARG A 69 -11.53 13.98 12.25
C ARG A 69 -11.25 13.91 10.76
N ARG A 70 -10.25 14.68 10.33
CA ARG A 70 -9.80 14.61 8.95
C ARG A 70 -9.27 13.19 8.73
N PRO A 71 -9.65 12.50 7.64
CA PRO A 71 -9.01 11.26 7.26
C PRO A 71 -7.49 11.48 7.21
N ARG A 72 -6.71 10.42 7.42
CA ARG A 72 -5.24 10.51 7.29
C ARG A 72 -4.94 11.19 5.96
N VAL A 73 -4.10 12.22 6.02
CA VAL A 73 -3.68 12.92 4.81
C VAL A 73 -2.63 12.03 4.14
N CYS A 74 -3.06 11.16 3.22
CA CYS A 74 -2.16 10.34 2.43
C CYS A 74 -1.31 11.26 1.54
N ARG A 75 0.01 11.11 1.59
CA ARG A 75 0.92 11.94 0.79
C ARG A 75 0.74 11.61 -0.68
N SER A 76 0.53 10.34 -1.01
CA SER A 76 0.13 9.86 -2.34
C SER A 76 -0.94 10.75 -2.98
N HIS A 77 -2.03 11.04 -2.27
CA HIS A 77 -3.15 11.84 -2.76
C HIS A 77 -2.79 13.30 -3.03
N ILE A 78 -1.98 13.92 -2.17
CA ILE A 78 -1.51 15.30 -2.37
C ILE A 78 -0.69 15.37 -3.66
N TYR A 79 0.26 14.45 -3.83
CA TYR A 79 1.15 14.45 -4.99
C TYR A 79 0.42 14.05 -6.28
N ALA A 80 -0.51 13.11 -6.22
CA ALA A 80 -1.36 12.75 -7.36
C ALA A 80 -2.21 13.93 -7.82
N MET A 81 -2.86 14.64 -6.88
CA MET A 81 -3.63 15.85 -7.17
C MET A 81 -2.74 16.94 -7.77
N PHE A 82 -1.56 17.16 -7.18
CA PHE A 82 -0.60 18.15 -7.66
C PHE A 82 -0.14 17.86 -9.10
N VAL A 83 0.29 16.62 -9.39
CA VAL A 83 0.74 16.20 -10.73
C VAL A 83 -0.38 16.35 -11.74
N ALA A 84 -1.61 15.92 -11.43
CA ALA A 84 -2.76 16.04 -12.32
C ALA A 84 -3.10 17.51 -12.63
N MET A 85 -3.17 18.37 -11.60
CA MET A 85 -3.44 19.79 -11.77
C MET A 85 -2.34 20.51 -12.56
N TYR A 86 -1.07 20.16 -12.31
CA TYR A 86 0.06 20.67 -13.07
C TYR A 86 -0.02 20.24 -14.54
N GLY A 87 -0.17 18.93 -14.79
CA GLY A 87 -0.20 18.34 -16.12
C GLY A 87 -1.31 18.93 -16.99
N ARG A 88 -2.54 18.99 -16.45
CA ARG A 88 -3.69 19.60 -17.15
C ARG A 88 -3.44 21.06 -17.52
N ARG A 89 -2.90 21.84 -16.59
CA ARG A 89 -2.61 23.27 -16.80
C ARG A 89 -1.55 23.45 -17.88
N GLU A 90 -0.45 22.71 -17.82
CA GLU A 90 0.65 22.87 -18.77
C GLU A 90 0.33 22.26 -20.14
N ALA A 91 -0.41 21.15 -20.21
CA ALA A 91 -0.92 20.60 -21.46
C ALA A 91 -1.83 21.59 -22.21
N SER A 92 -2.73 22.27 -21.48
CA SER A 92 -3.58 23.32 -22.05
C SER A 92 -2.80 24.52 -22.60
N LYS A 93 -1.62 24.83 -22.04
CA LYS A 93 -0.76 25.92 -22.54
C LYS A 93 0.14 25.49 -23.70
N ALA A 94 0.60 24.24 -23.68
CA ALA A 94 1.49 23.70 -24.69
C ALA A 94 0.82 23.65 -26.08
N LEU A 95 -0.51 23.57 -26.12
CA LEU A 95 -1.32 23.61 -27.33
C LEU A 95 -1.74 25.04 -27.67
N THR A 96 -0.93 25.74 -28.46
CA THR A 96 -1.32 27.04 -29.04
C THR A 96 -2.02 26.92 -30.39
N ARG A 97 -1.77 25.83 -31.15
CA ARG A 97 -2.38 25.42 -32.43
C ARG A 97 -1.74 24.08 -32.83
N GLY A 98 -2.47 22.98 -32.74
CA GLY A 98 -1.98 21.64 -33.11
C GLY A 98 -3.14 20.63 -33.21
N PRO A 99 -2.94 19.46 -33.83
CA PRO A 99 -3.99 18.47 -34.07
C PRO A 99 -4.35 17.61 -32.84
N TYR A 100 -3.67 17.80 -31.71
CA TYR A 100 -3.80 16.94 -30.54
C TYR A 100 -4.68 17.58 -29.45
N GLU A 101 -5.47 16.76 -28.77
CA GLU A 101 -6.25 17.18 -27.61
C GLU A 101 -5.37 17.36 -26.37
N ALA A 102 -5.75 18.29 -25.48
CA ALA A 102 -5.02 18.56 -24.25
C ALA A 102 -4.94 17.33 -23.33
N SER A 103 -5.98 16.50 -23.31
CA SER A 103 -6.03 15.22 -22.58
C SER A 103 -4.96 14.23 -23.06
N ALA A 104 -4.75 14.13 -24.38
CA ALA A 104 -3.72 13.26 -24.95
C ALA A 104 -2.32 13.76 -24.58
N VAL A 105 -2.09 15.08 -24.65
CA VAL A 105 -0.81 15.68 -24.23
C VAL A 105 -0.56 15.50 -22.73
N GLU A 106 -1.59 15.64 -21.90
CA GLU A 106 -1.52 15.37 -20.45
C GLU A 106 -1.12 13.92 -20.17
N GLN A 107 -1.75 12.96 -20.84
CA GLN A 107 -1.44 11.53 -20.69
C GLN A 107 -0.01 11.20 -21.13
N GLU A 108 0.42 11.69 -22.29
CA GLU A 108 1.80 11.51 -22.78
C GLU A 108 2.82 12.18 -21.84
N GLY A 109 2.50 13.37 -21.31
CA GLY A 109 3.33 14.04 -20.32
C GLY A 109 3.47 13.25 -19.01
N ALA A 110 2.38 12.65 -18.54
CA ALA A 110 2.41 11.78 -17.36
C ALA A 110 3.25 10.51 -17.58
N GLN A 111 3.09 9.85 -18.74
CA GLN A 111 3.90 8.67 -19.09
C GLN A 111 5.38 9.02 -19.26
N TYR A 112 5.69 10.15 -19.90
CA TYR A 112 7.05 10.67 -19.99
C TYR A 112 7.65 10.88 -18.60
N ALA A 113 6.91 11.52 -17.69
CA ALA A 113 7.36 11.84 -16.35
C ALA A 113 7.58 10.58 -15.49
N GLN A 114 6.68 9.60 -15.56
CA GLN A 114 6.82 8.31 -14.87
C GLN A 114 8.07 7.56 -15.34
N ARG A 115 8.26 7.44 -16.65
CA ARG A 115 9.43 6.77 -17.24
C ARG A 115 10.73 7.48 -16.87
N LEU A 116 10.73 8.81 -16.94
CA LEU A 116 11.91 9.61 -16.56
C LEU A 116 12.23 9.43 -15.07
N ALA A 117 11.23 9.47 -14.19
CA ALA A 117 11.42 9.30 -12.76
C ALA A 117 12.06 7.95 -12.44
N LEU A 118 11.55 6.89 -13.05
CA LEU A 118 12.05 5.53 -12.88
C LEU A 118 13.49 5.37 -13.39
N THR A 119 13.82 5.90 -14.57
CA THR A 119 15.20 5.90 -15.07
C THR A 119 16.14 6.73 -14.19
N MET A 120 15.67 7.88 -13.69
CA MET A 120 16.45 8.72 -12.77
C MET A 120 16.73 8.04 -11.44
N VAL A 121 15.76 7.33 -10.86
CA VAL A 121 15.98 6.52 -9.65
C VAL A 121 16.94 5.36 -9.95
N ALA A 122 16.76 4.65 -11.07
CA ALA A 122 17.64 3.54 -11.47
C ALA A 122 19.12 3.95 -11.61
N GLU A 123 19.36 5.16 -12.08
CA GLU A 123 20.71 5.72 -12.27
C GLU A 123 21.19 6.52 -11.04
N ASN A 124 20.44 6.50 -9.94
CA ASN A 124 20.70 7.27 -8.70
C ASN A 124 20.96 8.76 -8.98
N MET A 125 20.09 9.37 -9.79
CA MET A 125 20.21 10.75 -10.24
C MET A 125 18.97 11.58 -9.94
N THR A 126 19.20 12.86 -9.64
CA THR A 126 18.16 13.89 -9.54
C THR A 126 18.32 14.99 -10.60
N LYS A 127 19.40 14.91 -11.39
CA LYS A 127 19.82 15.91 -12.37
C LYS A 127 20.39 15.22 -13.59
N VAL A 128 19.75 15.39 -14.73
CA VAL A 128 20.18 14.81 -16.01
C VAL A 128 20.82 15.91 -16.87
N PRO A 129 22.11 15.82 -17.22
CA PRO A 129 22.73 16.76 -18.15
C PRO A 129 22.12 16.62 -19.55
N LEU A 130 21.73 17.73 -20.18
CA LEU A 130 21.15 17.73 -21.54
C LEU A 130 22.17 17.31 -22.63
N GLN A 131 23.47 17.32 -22.31
CA GLN A 131 24.51 16.71 -23.15
C GLN A 131 24.61 15.20 -22.84
N GLY A 132 23.59 14.43 -23.23
CA GLY A 132 23.65 12.98 -23.21
C GLY A 132 24.51 12.46 -24.37
N GLY A 133 25.55 11.67 -24.05
CA GLY A 133 26.42 10.99 -25.02
C GLY A 133 27.38 11.92 -25.78
N SER A 134 28.56 11.40 -26.14
CA SER A 134 29.46 12.14 -27.01
C SER A 134 28.89 12.20 -28.42
N LYS A 135 28.49 13.40 -28.88
CA LYS A 135 28.11 13.64 -30.28
C LYS A 135 29.23 13.29 -31.26
N LEU A 136 30.48 13.42 -30.80
CA LEU A 136 31.69 13.07 -31.56
C LEU A 136 31.89 11.55 -31.69
N PHE A 137 31.48 10.78 -30.68
CA PHE A 137 31.66 9.32 -30.67
C PHE A 137 30.36 8.53 -30.96
N HIS A 138 29.26 9.24 -31.22
CA HIS A 138 27.93 8.66 -31.48
C HIS A 138 27.46 7.66 -30.40
N GLU A 139 27.90 7.86 -29.17
CA GLU A 139 27.51 7.00 -28.04
C GLU A 139 26.08 7.31 -27.62
N LYS A 140 25.24 6.27 -27.56
CA LYS A 140 23.87 6.38 -27.07
C LYS A 140 23.88 6.44 -25.55
N SER A 141 23.14 7.39 -25.00
CA SER A 141 22.90 7.48 -23.56
C SER A 141 21.52 6.93 -23.20
N VAL A 142 21.37 6.40 -21.98
CA VAL A 142 20.06 6.05 -21.38
C VAL A 142 19.11 7.27 -21.36
N TRP A 143 19.65 8.48 -21.45
CA TRP A 143 18.89 9.74 -21.47
C TRP A 143 18.38 10.14 -22.86
N ASP A 144 18.89 9.54 -23.95
CA ASP A 144 18.49 9.88 -25.32
C ASP A 144 16.96 9.86 -25.56
N PRO A 145 16.20 8.88 -25.02
CA PRO A 145 14.74 8.84 -25.13
C PRO A 145 14.03 9.99 -24.42
N PHE A 146 14.71 10.75 -23.56
CA PHE A 146 14.16 11.89 -22.84
C PHE A 146 14.66 13.23 -23.37
N LEU A 147 15.87 13.27 -23.94
CA LEU A 147 16.58 14.50 -24.32
C LEU A 147 16.45 14.88 -25.80
N ARG A 148 16.32 13.90 -26.71
CA ARG A 148 16.27 14.17 -28.14
C ARG A 148 14.99 14.90 -28.57
N ASP A 149 15.12 15.79 -29.55
CA ASP A 149 13.98 16.39 -30.24
C ASP A 149 13.16 15.30 -30.96
N GLY A 150 11.88 15.21 -30.64
CA GLY A 150 10.96 14.24 -31.26
C GLY A 150 9.67 14.88 -31.78
N GLY A 151 9.78 16.11 -32.29
CA GLY A 151 8.67 16.85 -32.88
C GLY A 151 7.77 17.56 -31.86
N GLU A 152 6.71 18.19 -32.37
CA GLU A 152 5.83 19.08 -31.59
C GLU A 152 5.09 18.38 -30.46
N LEU A 153 4.59 17.16 -30.67
CA LEU A 153 3.86 16.41 -29.65
C LEU A 153 4.76 16.06 -28.46
N ARG A 154 5.98 15.59 -28.72
CA ARG A 154 6.93 15.27 -27.66
C ARG A 154 7.35 16.51 -26.88
N ALA A 155 7.58 17.64 -27.57
CA ALA A 155 7.85 18.91 -26.92
C ALA A 155 6.67 19.38 -26.06
N ALA A 156 5.44 19.15 -26.51
CA ALA A 156 4.23 19.44 -25.74
C ALA A 156 4.10 18.53 -24.51
N ALA A 157 4.33 17.23 -24.65
CA ALA A 157 4.32 16.26 -23.55
C ALA A 157 5.40 16.58 -22.50
N GLN A 158 6.62 16.93 -22.94
CA GLN A 158 7.71 17.36 -22.06
C GLN A 158 7.36 18.64 -21.28
N LYS A 159 6.63 19.58 -21.89
CA LYS A 159 6.13 20.78 -21.20
C LYS A 159 5.02 20.45 -20.19
N ALA A 160 4.17 19.46 -20.50
CA ALA A 160 3.11 19.00 -19.61
C ALA A 160 3.64 18.19 -18.42
N ALA A 161 4.83 17.59 -18.55
CA ALA A 161 5.48 16.88 -17.46
C ALA A 161 5.99 17.84 -16.35
N PRO A 162 5.95 17.44 -15.06
CA PRO A 162 6.44 18.23 -13.93
C PRO A 162 7.98 18.24 -13.85
N VAL A 163 8.61 18.70 -14.93
CA VAL A 163 10.05 18.78 -15.11
C VAL A 163 10.45 20.19 -15.54
N ARG A 164 11.73 20.52 -15.32
CA ARG A 164 12.31 21.81 -15.68
C ARG A 164 13.66 21.57 -16.33
N CYS A 165 13.94 22.33 -17.39
CA CYS A 165 15.25 22.40 -18.02
C CYS A 165 15.88 23.75 -17.72
N GLU A 166 16.91 23.79 -16.87
CA GLU A 166 17.67 25.01 -16.56
C GLU A 166 19.16 24.78 -16.57
N GLY A 167 19.91 25.73 -17.12
CA GLY A 167 21.38 25.67 -17.12
C GLY A 167 21.94 24.43 -17.82
N GLY A 168 21.22 23.84 -18.77
CA GLY A 168 21.65 22.61 -19.44
C GLY A 168 21.38 21.33 -18.65
N VAL A 169 20.52 21.37 -17.62
CA VAL A 169 20.15 20.22 -16.79
C VAL A 169 18.63 20.05 -16.77
N LEU A 170 18.17 18.82 -16.94
CA LEU A 170 16.79 18.38 -16.77
C LEU A 170 16.60 17.84 -15.35
N THR A 171 15.61 18.37 -14.63
CA THR A 171 15.25 17.95 -13.27
C THR A 171 13.74 17.87 -13.10
N PHE A 172 13.25 17.08 -12.15
CA PHE A 172 11.89 17.28 -11.64
C PHE A 172 11.77 18.61 -10.90
N ILE A 173 10.56 19.18 -10.86
CA ILE A 173 10.30 20.41 -10.11
C ILE A 173 10.49 20.24 -8.59
N HIS A 174 10.36 19.01 -8.08
CA HIS A 174 10.67 18.65 -6.70
C HIS A 174 11.10 17.17 -6.63
N LYS A 175 12.05 16.83 -5.75
CA LYS A 175 12.54 15.44 -5.59
C LYS A 175 11.39 14.48 -5.23
N THR A 176 10.52 14.89 -4.32
CA THR A 176 9.38 14.05 -3.91
C THR A 176 8.35 13.82 -5.03
N VAL A 177 8.28 14.71 -6.04
CA VAL A 177 7.46 14.46 -7.23
C VAL A 177 8.08 13.34 -8.08
N GLN A 178 9.41 13.31 -8.21
CA GLN A 178 10.14 12.20 -8.85
C GLN A 178 9.86 10.88 -8.11
N GLU A 179 10.04 10.87 -6.79
CA GLU A 179 9.85 9.66 -5.95
C GLU A 179 8.40 9.15 -6.02
N HIS A 180 7.41 10.05 -5.96
CA HIS A 180 6.00 9.70 -6.14
C HIS A 180 5.70 9.10 -7.52
N LEU A 181 6.23 9.72 -8.59
CA LEU A 181 6.02 9.24 -9.95
C LEU A 181 6.70 7.90 -10.21
N CYS A 182 7.86 7.66 -9.58
CA CYS A 182 8.53 6.37 -9.61
C CYS A 182 7.64 5.29 -8.98
N ALA A 183 7.14 5.52 -7.75
CA ALA A 183 6.22 4.60 -7.08
C ALA A 183 4.92 4.36 -7.90
N ALA A 184 4.36 5.43 -8.48
CA ALA A 184 3.16 5.32 -9.31
C ALA A 184 3.41 4.48 -10.57
N SER A 185 4.58 4.64 -11.20
CA SER A 185 5.00 3.85 -12.35
C SER A 185 5.12 2.36 -12.01
N LEU A 186 5.71 2.05 -10.86
CA LEU A 186 5.88 0.67 -10.37
C LEU A 186 4.52 -0.01 -10.14
N ARG A 187 3.56 0.70 -9.53
CA ARG A 187 2.18 0.21 -9.37
C ARG A 187 1.51 -0.07 -10.72
N THR A 188 1.51 0.92 -11.61
CA THR A 188 0.86 0.78 -12.93
C THR A 188 1.48 -0.35 -13.75
N ASN A 189 2.82 -0.49 -13.71
CA ASN A 189 3.52 -1.57 -14.39
C ASN A 189 3.09 -2.95 -13.86
N LEU A 190 3.00 -3.11 -12.53
CA LEU A 190 2.61 -4.37 -11.92
C LEU A 190 1.19 -4.80 -12.30
N HIS A 191 0.22 -3.89 -12.13
CA HIS A 191 -1.16 -4.13 -12.58
C HIS A 191 -1.21 -4.54 -14.05
N GLN A 192 -0.46 -3.86 -14.92
CA GLN A 192 -0.44 -4.19 -16.35
C GLN A 192 0.18 -5.56 -16.64
N ILE A 193 1.18 -5.99 -15.89
CA ILE A 193 1.77 -7.32 -16.04
C ILE A 193 0.77 -8.38 -15.59
N LEU A 194 0.18 -8.21 -14.41
CA LEU A 194 -0.67 -9.22 -13.79
C LEU A 194 -2.07 -9.29 -14.41
N ARG A 195 -2.66 -8.18 -14.87
CA ARG A 195 -3.93 -8.18 -15.61
C ARG A 195 -3.89 -9.03 -16.88
N ASN A 196 -2.71 -9.25 -17.44
CA ASN A 196 -2.53 -10.09 -18.64
C ASN A 196 -2.28 -11.57 -18.33
N LEU A 197 -2.30 -11.97 -17.04
CA LEU A 197 -2.36 -13.38 -16.66
C LEU A 197 -3.76 -13.90 -16.95
N ALA A 198 -3.85 -14.98 -17.74
CA ALA A 198 -5.11 -15.62 -18.09
C ALA A 198 -5.67 -16.46 -16.93
N ALA A 199 -6.09 -15.79 -15.86
CA ALA A 199 -7.08 -16.23 -14.87
C ALA A 199 -7.46 -14.99 -14.05
N PRO A 200 -8.75 -14.72 -13.79
CA PRO A 200 -9.14 -13.61 -12.95
C PRO A 200 -8.52 -13.81 -11.56
N LEU A 201 -8.00 -12.76 -10.94
CA LEU A 201 -7.75 -12.69 -9.49
C LEU A 201 -9.08 -12.68 -8.71
N GLU A 202 -10.12 -13.37 -9.21
CA GLU A 202 -11.43 -13.52 -8.58
C GLU A 202 -11.30 -14.60 -7.51
N ASP A 203 -10.76 -14.20 -6.36
CA ASP A 203 -11.11 -14.67 -5.01
C ASP A 203 -10.26 -13.89 -3.99
N LEU A 204 -10.25 -12.56 -4.13
CA LEU A 204 -9.50 -11.68 -3.22
C LEU A 204 -10.11 -11.60 -1.82
N GLU A 205 -11.33 -12.11 -1.58
CA GLU A 205 -11.99 -12.03 -0.27
C GLU A 205 -11.74 -13.24 0.66
N GLY A 206 -11.11 -14.32 0.23
CA GLY A 206 -10.94 -15.50 1.09
C GLY A 206 -9.83 -16.43 0.64
N GLU A 207 -8.72 -16.40 1.38
CA GLU A 207 -7.53 -17.24 1.20
C GLU A 207 -6.80 -17.05 -0.15
N LEU A 208 -5.46 -16.89 -0.14
CA LEU A 208 -4.71 -17.13 -1.38
C LEU A 208 -4.94 -18.58 -1.74
N GLN A 209 -5.85 -18.87 -2.68
CA GLN A 209 -6.05 -20.23 -3.15
C GLN A 209 -4.67 -20.84 -3.47
N PRO A 210 -4.32 -22.01 -2.91
CA PRO A 210 -2.98 -22.56 -3.07
C PRO A 210 -2.60 -22.88 -4.53
N GLU A 211 -3.53 -22.78 -5.48
CA GLU A 211 -3.53 -23.54 -6.74
C GLU A 211 -3.80 -22.71 -8.01
N VAL A 212 -3.59 -21.39 -8.03
CA VAL A 212 -3.30 -20.74 -9.33
C VAL A 212 -1.87 -21.10 -9.71
N GLU A 213 -1.70 -22.34 -10.16
CA GLU A 213 -0.50 -22.77 -10.85
C GLU A 213 -0.33 -21.86 -12.06
N LEU A 214 0.73 -21.04 -12.04
CA LEU A 214 1.42 -20.67 -13.26
C LEU A 214 2.03 -21.96 -13.81
N ASN A 215 1.16 -22.84 -14.31
CA ASN A 215 1.49 -24.19 -14.71
C ASN A 215 2.53 -24.10 -15.83
N ASP A 216 3.56 -24.93 -15.79
CA ASP A 216 4.73 -24.89 -16.71
C ASP A 216 4.36 -25.07 -18.21
N GLY A 217 3.07 -25.24 -18.53
CA GLY A 217 2.49 -25.28 -19.88
C GLY A 217 1.62 -24.09 -20.30
N ASN A 218 1.30 -23.11 -19.44
CA ASN A 218 0.48 -21.96 -19.81
C ASN A 218 1.36 -20.83 -20.38
N GLU A 219 1.28 -20.60 -21.70
CA GLU A 219 2.04 -19.56 -22.39
C GLU A 219 1.82 -18.16 -21.79
N SER A 220 0.62 -17.87 -21.29
CA SER A 220 0.30 -16.57 -20.66
C SER A 220 1.05 -16.39 -19.33
N ALA A 221 1.15 -17.47 -18.55
CA ALA A 221 1.90 -17.49 -17.30
C ALA A 221 3.39 -17.24 -17.52
N ARG A 222 3.95 -17.92 -18.53
CA ARG A 222 5.37 -17.78 -18.91
C ARG A 222 5.70 -16.38 -19.42
N ARG A 223 4.82 -15.78 -20.22
CA ARG A 223 4.97 -14.39 -20.68
C ARG A 223 4.88 -13.39 -19.53
N ALA A 224 4.02 -13.62 -18.54
CA ALA A 224 3.93 -12.76 -17.37
C ALA A 224 5.20 -12.86 -16.50
N GLU A 225 5.73 -14.06 -16.28
CA GLU A 225 7.03 -14.28 -15.62
C GLU A 225 8.15 -13.53 -16.35
N GLU A 226 8.28 -13.70 -17.67
CA GLU A 226 9.29 -13.00 -18.46
C GLU A 226 9.16 -11.48 -18.35
N ARG A 227 7.92 -10.95 -18.42
CA ARG A 227 7.66 -9.52 -18.27
C ARG A 227 7.99 -9.02 -16.87
N LEU A 228 7.71 -9.80 -15.82
CA LEU A 228 8.01 -9.43 -14.45
C LEU A 228 9.51 -9.39 -14.19
N LEU A 229 10.26 -10.38 -14.69
CA LEU A 229 11.72 -10.41 -14.56
C LEU A 229 12.42 -9.34 -15.42
N GLN A 230 11.77 -8.85 -16.48
CA GLN A 230 12.24 -7.72 -17.27
C GLN A 230 11.71 -6.37 -16.77
N SER A 231 10.78 -6.36 -15.81
CA SER A 231 10.19 -5.15 -15.26
C SER A 231 11.17 -4.43 -14.34
N GLU A 232 10.88 -3.18 -14.05
CA GLU A 232 11.72 -2.34 -13.23
C GLU A 232 11.77 -2.81 -11.77
N TRP A 233 10.76 -3.57 -11.33
CA TRP A 233 10.78 -4.30 -10.06
C TRP A 233 11.93 -5.31 -9.96
N ALA A 234 12.42 -5.85 -11.07
CA ALA A 234 13.49 -6.86 -11.09
C ALA A 234 14.83 -6.31 -11.59
N GLN A 235 14.88 -5.05 -12.04
CA GLN A 235 16.05 -4.45 -12.68
C GLN A 235 16.68 -3.31 -11.87
N VAL A 236 15.91 -2.65 -11.01
CA VAL A 236 16.36 -1.51 -10.20
C VAL A 236 16.42 -1.91 -8.74
N ASP A 237 17.47 -1.56 -8.01
CA ASP A 237 17.49 -1.76 -6.55
C ASP A 237 16.73 -0.63 -5.85
N LEU A 238 15.53 -0.94 -5.33
CA LEU A 238 14.64 0.02 -4.66
C LEU A 238 14.68 -0.13 -3.13
N ARG A 239 15.53 -1.03 -2.60
CA ARG A 239 15.55 -1.35 -1.17
C ARG A 239 15.95 -0.16 -0.32
N ASP A 240 16.82 0.70 -0.83
CA ASP A 240 17.32 1.90 -0.13
C ASP A 240 16.52 3.17 -0.50
N GLU A 241 15.49 3.07 -1.34
CA GLU A 241 14.67 4.19 -1.78
C GLU A 241 13.50 4.44 -0.80
N ASP A 242 13.84 4.91 0.39
CA ASP A 242 12.92 5.13 1.52
C ASP A 242 11.61 5.84 1.15
N VAL A 243 11.71 6.97 0.44
CA VAL A 243 10.54 7.78 0.08
C VAL A 243 9.67 7.07 -0.96
N VAL A 244 10.27 6.30 -1.88
CA VAL A 244 9.53 5.49 -2.85
C VAL A 244 8.78 4.39 -2.10
N ARG A 245 9.42 3.72 -1.13
CA ARG A 245 8.76 2.71 -0.29
C ARG A 245 7.61 3.29 0.52
N ASP A 246 7.75 4.49 1.07
CA ASP A 246 6.66 5.20 1.77
C ASP A 246 5.47 5.45 0.83
N PHE A 247 5.71 5.86 -0.42
CA PHE A 247 4.63 6.02 -1.39
C PHE A 247 3.98 4.69 -1.80
N LEU A 248 4.75 3.61 -1.90
CA LEU A 248 4.20 2.28 -2.15
C LEU A 248 3.30 1.83 -1.00
N VAL A 249 3.65 2.14 0.25
CA VAL A 249 2.81 1.88 1.42
C VAL A 249 1.51 2.67 1.39
N ASP A 250 1.57 3.97 1.05
CA ASP A 250 0.34 4.76 0.83
C ASP A 250 -0.53 4.09 -0.25
N PHE A 251 0.07 3.67 -1.37
CA PHE A 251 -0.68 2.97 -2.43
C PHE A 251 -1.25 1.63 -2.00
N PHE A 252 -0.57 0.85 -1.16
CA PHE A 252 -1.13 -0.41 -0.65
C PHE A 252 -2.37 -0.21 0.21
N LEU A 253 -2.44 0.89 0.94
CA LEU A 253 -3.60 1.21 1.79
C LEU A 253 -4.73 1.86 0.99
N ASP A 254 -4.40 2.64 -0.04
CA ASP A 254 -5.38 3.27 -0.95
C ASP A 254 -5.92 2.28 -2.02
N ASP A 255 -5.16 1.24 -2.37
CA ASP A 255 -5.40 0.27 -3.44
C ASP A 255 -5.10 -1.16 -2.96
N LEU A 256 -6.09 -1.80 -2.36
CA LEU A 256 -5.95 -3.14 -1.78
C LEU A 256 -5.71 -4.23 -2.84
N GLU A 257 -6.12 -3.99 -4.09
CA GLU A 257 -5.81 -4.86 -5.22
C GLU A 257 -4.30 -4.86 -5.48
N PHE A 258 -3.68 -3.68 -5.50
CA PHE A 258 -2.22 -3.56 -5.63
C PHE A 258 -1.46 -4.25 -4.50
N LEU A 259 -1.92 -4.14 -3.25
CA LEU A 259 -1.33 -4.89 -2.14
C LEU A 259 -1.39 -6.40 -2.37
N ALA A 260 -2.55 -6.90 -2.82
CA ALA A 260 -2.72 -8.32 -3.04
C ALA A 260 -1.89 -8.85 -4.21
N GLU A 261 -1.73 -8.05 -5.28
CA GLU A 261 -0.82 -8.32 -6.39
C GLU A 261 0.63 -8.45 -5.92
N VAL A 262 1.10 -7.53 -5.07
CA VAL A 262 2.45 -7.62 -4.49
C VAL A 262 2.59 -8.86 -3.63
N CYS A 263 1.61 -9.17 -2.77
CA CYS A 263 1.57 -10.40 -1.99
C CYS A 263 1.61 -11.66 -2.87
N PHE A 264 0.89 -11.67 -3.99
CA PHE A 264 0.91 -12.75 -4.97
C PHE A 264 2.31 -12.93 -5.56
N VAL A 265 2.96 -11.84 -5.99
CA VAL A 265 4.32 -11.89 -6.55
C VAL A 265 5.34 -12.43 -5.55
N VAL A 266 5.29 -11.98 -4.30
CA VAL A 266 6.18 -12.49 -3.25
C VAL A 266 5.96 -14.00 -3.05
N ALA A 267 4.70 -14.40 -2.91
CA ALA A 267 4.30 -15.80 -2.74
C ALA A 267 4.73 -16.69 -3.91
N TRP A 268 4.62 -16.19 -5.14
CA TRP A 268 5.05 -16.84 -6.37
C TRP A 268 6.57 -17.02 -6.39
N ALA A 269 7.31 -15.93 -6.17
CA ALA A 269 8.77 -15.94 -6.24
C ALA A 269 9.36 -16.91 -5.19
N GLU A 270 8.90 -16.86 -3.93
CA GLU A 270 9.40 -17.73 -2.85
C GLU A 270 9.27 -19.24 -3.13
N ARG A 271 8.15 -19.69 -3.72
CA ARG A 271 7.96 -21.11 -4.08
C ARG A 271 9.04 -21.58 -5.05
N ARG A 272 9.52 -20.70 -5.94
CA ARG A 272 10.53 -21.01 -6.96
C ARG A 272 11.94 -21.12 -6.38
N TYR A 273 12.24 -20.39 -5.29
CA TYR A 273 13.49 -20.50 -4.56
C TYR A 273 13.59 -21.79 -3.74
N VAL A 274 12.52 -22.17 -3.01
CA VAL A 274 12.49 -23.38 -2.18
C VAL A 274 12.57 -24.66 -3.03
N GLY A 275 12.10 -24.61 -4.28
CA GLY A 275 12.18 -25.71 -5.26
C GLY A 275 13.55 -25.94 -5.92
N GLY A 276 14.60 -25.23 -5.51
CA GLY A 276 15.96 -25.48 -6.02
C GLY A 276 16.25 -24.88 -7.40
N TYR A 277 15.67 -23.73 -7.74
CA TYR A 277 16.13 -22.95 -8.89
C TYR A 277 17.52 -22.36 -8.59
N LYS A 278 18.57 -23.17 -8.75
CA LYS A 278 19.93 -22.68 -8.94
C LYS A 278 19.96 -22.04 -10.32
N ALA A 279 19.73 -20.73 -10.38
CA ALA A 279 19.87 -19.96 -11.60
C ALA A 279 21.35 -20.00 -12.06
N GLY A 280 21.69 -21.01 -12.85
CA GLY A 280 22.84 -20.95 -13.74
C GLY A 280 22.51 -20.01 -14.89
N GLY A 281 22.65 -18.71 -14.66
CA GLY A 281 22.32 -17.65 -15.63
C GLY A 281 21.65 -16.46 -14.95
N GLY A 282 21.84 -15.24 -15.47
CA GLY A 282 21.51 -13.96 -14.81
C GLY A 282 20.07 -13.72 -14.31
N GLY A 283 19.14 -14.68 -14.45
CA GLY A 283 17.79 -14.63 -13.88
C GLY A 283 17.75 -14.71 -12.35
N GLY A 284 18.78 -15.28 -11.69
CA GLY A 284 18.85 -15.32 -10.23
C GLY A 284 18.89 -13.93 -9.60
N LEU A 285 19.72 -13.03 -10.17
CA LEU A 285 19.83 -11.66 -9.69
C LEU A 285 18.52 -10.87 -9.87
N ALA A 286 17.84 -11.06 -11.01
CA ALA A 286 16.57 -10.37 -11.29
C ALA A 286 15.47 -10.81 -10.31
N CYS A 287 15.38 -12.11 -10.02
CA CYS A 287 14.47 -12.63 -9.00
C CYS A 287 14.85 -12.14 -7.58
N ASP A 288 16.14 -12.04 -7.25
CA ASP A 288 16.61 -11.58 -5.94
C ASP A 288 16.25 -10.10 -5.73
N LEU A 289 16.48 -9.28 -6.76
CA LEU A 289 16.08 -7.87 -6.78
C LEU A 289 14.57 -7.72 -6.68
N LEU A 290 13.81 -8.50 -7.46
CA LEU A 290 12.36 -8.52 -7.40
C LEU A 290 11.88 -8.78 -5.97
N LEU A 291 12.29 -9.90 -5.37
CA LEU A 291 11.95 -10.26 -4.00
C LEU A 291 12.35 -9.18 -3.00
N GLY A 292 13.56 -8.64 -3.13
CA GLY A 292 14.04 -7.55 -2.29
C GLY A 292 13.13 -6.32 -2.37
N ASN A 293 12.75 -5.93 -3.58
CA ASN A 293 11.93 -4.75 -3.82
C ASN A 293 10.48 -4.93 -3.38
N VAL A 294 9.88 -6.11 -3.58
CA VAL A 294 8.50 -6.36 -3.14
C VAL A 294 8.41 -6.60 -1.62
N ARG A 295 9.46 -7.14 -0.98
CA ARG A 295 9.50 -7.33 0.48
C ARG A 295 9.80 -6.05 1.25
N ALA A 296 10.69 -5.20 0.72
CA ALA A 296 11.14 -4.00 1.40
C ALA A 296 10.00 -3.11 1.91
N PRO A 297 8.94 -2.78 1.14
CA PRO A 297 7.84 -1.98 1.64
C PRO A 297 6.84 -2.75 2.53
N LEU A 298 6.87 -4.09 2.57
CA LEU A 298 5.98 -4.89 3.42
C LEU A 298 6.49 -5.01 4.87
N GLY A 299 7.80 -5.17 5.05
CA GLY A 299 8.42 -5.39 6.36
C GLY A 299 9.43 -4.34 6.80
N GLY A 300 9.91 -3.49 5.89
CA GLY A 300 10.94 -2.49 6.19
C GLY A 300 10.46 -1.36 7.09
N ALA A 301 11.42 -0.73 7.77
CA ALA A 301 11.18 0.50 8.51
C ALA A 301 10.90 1.65 7.51
N LEU A 302 9.86 2.42 7.82
CA LEU A 302 9.37 3.54 7.03
C LEU A 302 9.80 4.84 7.71
N PRO A 303 10.90 5.48 7.28
CA PRO A 303 11.48 6.59 8.02
C PRO A 303 10.56 7.81 8.08
N ASN A 304 9.76 8.07 7.05
CA ASN A 304 8.81 9.19 7.10
C ASN A 304 7.48 8.83 7.78
N SER A 305 7.30 7.59 8.22
CA SER A 305 6.17 7.10 9.02
C SER A 305 6.62 6.72 10.45
N SER A 306 7.49 7.55 11.02
CA SER A 306 8.02 7.37 12.39
C SER A 306 8.77 6.05 12.58
N GLY A 307 9.45 5.54 11.55
CA GLY A 307 10.17 4.27 11.60
C GLY A 307 9.29 3.03 11.78
N GLY A 308 7.97 3.15 11.62
CA GLY A 308 7.04 2.02 11.66
C GLY A 308 7.15 1.13 10.41
N THR A 309 6.39 0.04 10.39
CA THR A 309 6.26 -0.87 9.22
C THR A 309 4.91 -0.69 8.54
N LEU A 310 4.68 -1.33 7.39
CA LEU A 310 3.35 -1.37 6.77
C LEU A 310 2.28 -1.93 7.74
N LEU A 311 2.64 -2.89 8.60
CA LEU A 311 1.71 -3.39 9.63
C LEU A 311 1.32 -2.30 10.64
N HIS A 312 2.24 -1.39 11.00
CA HIS A 312 1.89 -0.24 11.85
C HIS A 312 0.91 0.70 11.13
N ALA A 313 1.17 0.97 9.85
CA ALA A 313 0.34 1.86 9.05
C ALA A 313 -1.07 1.27 8.83
N ALA A 314 -1.17 -0.01 8.44
CA ALA A 314 -2.43 -0.74 8.30
C ALA A 314 -3.19 -0.84 9.63
N ALA A 315 -2.47 -1.07 10.73
CA ALA A 315 -3.07 -1.11 12.06
C ALA A 315 -3.62 0.25 12.51
N ALA A 316 -2.92 1.35 12.22
CA ALA A 316 -3.42 2.69 12.52
C ALA A 316 -4.60 3.09 11.61
N ASP A 317 -4.59 2.62 10.36
CA ASP A 317 -5.65 2.85 9.38
C ASP A 317 -6.93 2.06 9.70
N GLY A 318 -6.79 0.89 10.34
CA GLY A 318 -7.91 -0.02 10.60
C GLY A 318 -8.17 -0.98 9.44
N SER A 319 -7.24 -1.07 8.48
CA SER A 319 -7.36 -1.95 7.32
C SER A 319 -7.18 -3.42 7.71
N HIS A 320 -8.30 -4.06 8.07
CA HIS A 320 -8.35 -5.48 8.42
C HIS A 320 -7.83 -6.37 7.28
N PHE A 321 -8.12 -6.00 6.02
CA PHE A 321 -7.63 -6.72 4.85
C PHE A 321 -6.10 -6.69 4.75
N ALA A 322 -5.50 -5.50 4.84
CA ALA A 322 -4.04 -5.36 4.75
C ALA A 322 -3.34 -6.09 5.90
N VAL A 323 -3.87 -5.98 7.13
CA VAL A 323 -3.37 -6.74 8.29
C VAL A 323 -3.47 -8.24 8.00
N SER A 324 -4.61 -8.74 7.54
CA SER A 324 -4.81 -10.17 7.26
C SER A 324 -3.82 -10.71 6.23
N LYS A 325 -3.56 -9.97 5.15
CA LYS A 325 -2.56 -10.34 4.13
C LYS A 325 -1.14 -10.37 4.71
N LEU A 326 -0.76 -9.39 5.53
CA LEU A 326 0.57 -9.39 6.16
C LEU A 326 0.75 -10.54 7.15
N LEU A 327 -0.29 -10.86 7.92
CA LEU A 327 -0.30 -12.00 8.84
C LEU A 327 -0.22 -13.34 8.09
N GLU A 328 -0.91 -13.45 6.95
CA GLU A 328 -0.81 -14.60 6.05
C GLU A 328 0.63 -14.77 5.53
N MET A 329 1.25 -13.70 5.03
CA MET A 329 2.64 -13.73 4.57
C MET A 329 3.61 -14.15 5.69
N ARG A 330 3.40 -13.63 6.91
CA ARG A 330 4.18 -14.04 8.09
C ARG A 330 4.00 -15.53 8.39
N ARG A 331 2.76 -16.05 8.41
CA ARG A 331 2.49 -17.49 8.66
C ARG A 331 3.19 -18.38 7.64
N ARG A 332 3.33 -17.93 6.40
CA ARG A 332 4.05 -18.62 5.33
C ARG A 332 5.58 -18.53 5.45
N GLY A 333 6.11 -17.87 6.47
CA GLY A 333 7.56 -17.67 6.67
C GLY A 333 8.18 -16.67 5.70
N ILE A 334 7.37 -15.86 5.01
CA ILE A 334 7.82 -14.93 3.99
C ILE A 334 8.33 -13.62 4.63
N MET A 335 7.71 -13.21 5.73
CA MET A 335 8.01 -12.01 6.50
C MET A 335 8.61 -12.36 7.86
N ASP A 336 9.41 -11.44 8.40
CA ASP A 336 10.11 -11.64 9.67
C ASP A 336 9.15 -11.85 10.84
N SER A 337 9.57 -12.71 11.77
CA SER A 337 8.78 -13.03 12.96
C SER A 337 8.53 -11.82 13.86
N GLU A 338 9.47 -10.87 13.89
CA GLU A 338 9.45 -9.63 14.68
C GLU A 338 8.44 -8.59 14.16
N LEU A 339 7.83 -8.81 12.99
CA LEU A 339 6.87 -7.88 12.39
C LEU A 339 5.70 -7.51 13.33
N LEU A 340 5.25 -8.45 14.18
CA LEU A 340 4.10 -8.25 15.08
C LEU A 340 4.40 -7.32 16.26
N ASP A 341 5.62 -7.37 16.77
CA ASP A 341 6.02 -6.72 18.02
C ASP A 341 7.06 -5.62 17.81
N GLY A 342 7.50 -5.42 16.56
CA GLY A 342 8.38 -4.34 16.16
C GLY A 342 7.83 -3.00 16.64
N ARG A 343 8.72 -2.13 17.08
CA ARG A 343 8.36 -0.83 17.63
C ARG A 343 8.81 0.29 16.73
N ASP A 344 7.90 1.22 16.47
CA ASP A 344 8.22 2.47 15.79
C ASP A 344 9.10 3.41 16.67
N GLU A 345 9.49 4.57 16.14
CA GLU A 345 10.31 5.56 16.85
C GLU A 345 9.67 6.06 18.14
N HIS A 346 8.33 6.07 18.20
CA HIS A 346 7.53 6.40 19.38
C HIS A 346 7.35 5.21 20.33
N GLY A 347 8.00 4.08 20.05
CA GLY A 347 7.95 2.86 20.84
C GLY A 347 6.63 2.11 20.76
N ARG A 348 5.77 2.45 19.79
CA ARG A 348 4.44 1.84 19.59
C ARG A 348 4.59 0.55 18.80
N SER A 349 3.89 -0.51 19.20
CA SER A 349 3.69 -1.71 18.39
C SER A 349 2.51 -1.53 17.42
N PRO A 350 2.37 -2.38 16.39
CA PRO A 350 1.16 -2.42 15.57
C PRO A 350 -0.11 -2.59 16.40
N LEU A 351 -0.07 -3.45 17.44
CA LEU A 351 -1.17 -3.63 18.38
C LEU A 351 -1.52 -2.33 19.10
N PHE A 352 -0.52 -1.56 19.55
CA PHE A 352 -0.74 -0.24 20.14
C PHE A 352 -1.40 0.72 19.15
N CYS A 353 -0.97 0.73 17.88
CA CYS A 353 -1.58 1.56 16.85
C CYS A 353 -3.06 1.21 16.64
N ALA A 354 -3.41 -0.06 16.46
CA ALA A 354 -4.80 -0.49 16.31
C ALA A 354 -5.64 -0.15 17.54
N ALA A 355 -5.12 -0.44 18.74
CA ALA A 355 -5.77 -0.12 20.00
C ALA A 355 -5.95 1.39 20.17
N GLN A 356 -4.95 2.21 19.84
CA GLN A 356 -5.02 3.67 19.95
C GLN A 356 -6.17 4.26 19.13
N TRP A 357 -6.46 3.68 17.98
CA TRP A 357 -7.50 4.18 17.08
C TRP A 357 -8.84 3.45 17.26
N GLY A 358 -8.95 2.50 18.17
CA GLY A 358 -10.21 1.80 18.48
C GLY A 358 -10.55 0.67 17.49
N HIS A 359 -9.58 0.18 16.72
CA HIS A 359 -9.80 -0.79 15.65
C HIS A 359 -9.88 -2.22 16.20
N ALA A 360 -10.99 -2.55 16.88
CA ALA A 360 -11.17 -3.81 17.61
C ALA A 360 -10.93 -5.07 16.74
N GLN A 361 -11.41 -5.08 15.49
CA GLN A 361 -11.19 -6.20 14.56
C GLN A 361 -9.71 -6.42 14.25
N VAL A 362 -8.94 -5.34 14.06
CA VAL A 362 -7.50 -5.44 13.83
C VAL A 362 -6.76 -5.87 15.10
N VAL A 363 -7.18 -5.38 16.27
CA VAL A 363 -6.63 -5.82 17.56
C VAL A 363 -6.84 -7.32 17.77
N ALA A 364 -8.06 -7.80 17.50
CA ALA A 364 -8.40 -9.22 17.56
C ALA A 364 -7.51 -10.06 16.62
N ALA A 365 -7.37 -9.66 15.36
CA ALA A 365 -6.53 -10.35 14.39
C ALA A 365 -5.05 -10.40 14.81
N LEU A 366 -4.51 -9.30 15.35
CA LEU A 366 -3.12 -9.25 15.83
C LEU A 366 -2.90 -10.14 17.05
N LEU A 367 -3.83 -10.15 18.02
CA LEU A 367 -3.76 -11.02 19.20
C LEU A 367 -3.85 -12.49 18.82
N ALA A 368 -4.78 -12.86 17.93
CA ALA A 368 -4.90 -14.21 17.41
C ALA A 368 -3.64 -14.69 16.68
N ALA A 369 -2.90 -13.77 16.05
CA ALA A 369 -1.61 -14.05 15.43
C ALA A 369 -0.43 -14.13 16.43
N GLY A 370 -0.68 -13.94 17.73
CA GLY A 370 0.31 -14.04 18.79
C GLY A 370 1.07 -12.74 19.07
N ALA A 371 0.53 -11.57 18.72
CA ALA A 371 1.15 -10.30 19.09
C ALA A 371 1.17 -10.11 20.62
N GLN A 372 2.28 -9.57 21.13
CA GLN A 372 2.40 -9.30 22.56
C GLN A 372 1.40 -8.23 22.99
N ARG A 373 0.72 -8.51 24.11
CA ARG A 373 -0.29 -7.61 24.72
C ARG A 373 0.32 -6.30 25.26
N ASP A 374 1.64 -6.13 25.18
CA ASP A 374 2.32 -4.93 25.69
C ASP A 374 2.05 -3.70 24.82
N VAL A 375 1.07 -2.89 25.24
CA VAL A 375 0.70 -1.60 24.63
C VAL A 375 1.40 -0.41 25.29
N ARG A 376 2.73 -0.49 25.42
CA ARG A 376 3.57 0.65 25.85
C ARG A 376 3.94 1.53 24.66
N SER A 377 3.97 2.83 24.90
CA SER A 377 4.52 3.85 23.99
C SER A 377 5.33 4.84 24.80
N LYS A 378 6.32 5.49 24.18
CA LYS A 378 7.07 6.61 24.77
C LYS A 378 6.20 7.86 24.91
N LEU A 379 5.17 7.99 24.07
CA LEU A 379 4.24 9.11 24.10
C LEU A 379 2.96 8.72 24.83
N ARG A 380 2.40 9.67 25.59
CA ARG A 380 1.04 9.49 26.11
C ARG A 380 0.10 9.49 24.91
N PRO A 381 -0.77 8.47 24.74
CA PRO A 381 -1.68 8.43 23.62
C PRO A 381 -2.61 9.65 23.63
N GLU A 382 -2.75 10.30 22.47
CA GLU A 382 -3.66 11.43 22.28
C GLU A 382 -5.11 10.93 22.11
N MET A 383 -5.76 10.59 23.21
CA MET A 383 -7.13 10.07 23.22
C MET A 383 -7.88 10.53 24.48
N SER A 384 -9.20 10.64 24.38
CA SER A 384 -10.08 10.88 25.53
C SER A 384 -10.19 9.59 26.35
N ASP A 385 -10.30 9.69 27.67
CA ASP A 385 -10.52 8.54 28.56
C ASP A 385 -11.81 7.76 28.19
N ALA A 386 -12.77 8.42 27.53
CA ALA A 386 -14.02 7.81 27.05
C ALA A 386 -13.96 7.26 25.60
N SER A 387 -12.81 7.34 24.93
CA SER A 387 -12.69 6.82 23.56
C SER A 387 -12.59 5.31 23.55
N GLU A 388 -13.06 4.69 22.46
CA GLU A 388 -12.93 3.24 22.26
C GLU A 388 -11.47 2.79 22.35
N GLY A 389 -10.53 3.58 21.83
CA GLY A 389 -9.12 3.25 21.96
C GLY A 389 -8.59 3.29 23.39
N ALA A 390 -9.10 4.19 24.25
CA ALA A 390 -8.75 4.21 25.66
C ALA A 390 -9.31 2.97 26.39
N ARG A 391 -10.53 2.54 26.04
CA ARG A 391 -11.14 1.30 26.56
C ARG A 391 -10.34 0.07 26.15
N ILE A 392 -10.02 -0.09 24.87
CA ILE A 392 -9.22 -1.22 24.38
C ILE A 392 -7.83 -1.25 25.04
N ILE A 393 -7.14 -0.11 25.13
CA ILE A 393 -5.83 -0.04 25.81
C ILE A 393 -5.97 -0.40 27.30
N ALA A 394 -7.04 0.01 27.97
CA ALA A 394 -7.30 -0.35 29.37
C ALA A 394 -7.54 -1.86 29.52
N LEU A 395 -8.33 -2.49 28.64
CA LEU A 395 -8.56 -3.93 28.62
C LEU A 395 -7.25 -4.72 28.42
N LEU A 396 -6.44 -4.30 27.43
CA LEU A 396 -5.15 -4.92 27.14
C LEU A 396 -4.18 -4.84 28.33
N ARG A 397 -4.20 -3.73 29.10
CA ARG A 397 -3.41 -3.57 30.32
C ARG A 397 -3.98 -4.33 31.51
N GLY A 398 -5.31 -4.35 31.65
CA GLY A 398 -6.03 -4.93 32.79
C GLY A 398 -5.97 -6.45 32.84
N GLY A 399 -5.84 -7.13 31.69
CA GLY A 399 -5.68 -8.58 31.65
C GLY A 399 -4.30 -9.12 32.04
N SER A 400 -3.38 -8.27 32.50
CA SER A 400 -2.07 -8.71 33.06
C SER A 400 -2.10 -8.95 34.59
N GLY A 401 -3.26 -8.83 35.23
CA GLY A 401 -3.42 -8.80 36.70
C GLY A 401 -4.22 -9.96 37.32
N GLY A 402 -4.42 -11.08 36.63
CA GLY A 402 -5.27 -12.18 37.08
C GLY A 402 -4.53 -13.48 37.43
N ALA A 403 -3.37 -13.42 38.09
CA ALA A 403 -2.73 -14.62 38.64
C ALA A 403 -1.99 -14.29 39.95
N LEU A 404 -2.71 -14.32 41.07
CA LEU A 404 -2.21 -14.71 42.40
C LEU A 404 -3.34 -15.36 43.20
#